data_AF-A0A923PM38-F1
#
_entry.id   AF-A0A923PM38-F1
#
_cell.length_a   1.000
_cell.length_b   1.000
_cell.length_c   1.000
_cell.angle_alpha   90.00
_cell.angle_beta   90.00
_cell.angle_gamma   90.00
#
_symmetry.space_group_name_H-M   'P 1'
#
loop_
_entity.id
_entity.type
_entity.pdbx_description
1 polymer ?
#
loop_
_entity_poly.entity_id
_entity_poly.type
_entity_poly.pdbx_seq_one_letter_code
_entity_poly.pdbx_strand_id
1 'polypeptide(L)'
;MNFIIWILSAINIYFGMKNFLNVINVLQDTKYSQSSTAVFAVLFLGMGIGGLYLFHIQHNSKLALWLELGPWVLALLVLLFTMATSKYN
;
A
#
# COMPACT_ATOMS: atom_id res chain seq x y z
N MET A 1 -8.72 -18.84 -2.22
CA MET A 1 -7.51 -18.02 -2.47
C MET A 1 -7.81 -16.78 -3.30
N ASN A 2 -8.50 -16.93 -4.43
CA ASN A 2 -8.85 -15.83 -5.35
C ASN A 2 -9.59 -14.65 -4.68
N PHE A 3 -10.53 -14.94 -3.78
CA PHE A 3 -11.30 -13.92 -3.06
C PHE A 3 -10.44 -13.05 -2.13
N ILE A 4 -9.40 -13.62 -1.53
CA ILE A 4 -8.49 -12.88 -0.62
C ILE A 4 -7.68 -11.86 -1.40
N ILE A 5 -7.18 -12.22 -2.59
CA ILE A 5 -6.45 -11.30 -3.47
C ILE A 5 -7.34 -10.12 -3.81
N TRP A 6 -8.58 -10.36 -4.22
CA TRP A 6 -9.54 -9.30 -4.52
C TRP A 6 -9.77 -8.34 -3.35
N ILE A 7 -9.93 -8.86 -2.13
CA ILE A 7 -10.09 -8.02 -0.94
C ILE A 7 -8.81 -7.19 -0.71
N LEU A 8 -7.64 -7.82 -0.74
CA LEU A 8 -6.36 -7.12 -0.51
C LEU A 8 -6.11 -6.05 -1.57
N SER A 9 -6.35 -6.36 -2.85
CA SER A 9 -6.26 -5.40 -3.95
C SER A 9 -7.20 -4.22 -3.74
N ALA A 10 -8.46 -4.48 -3.34
CA ALA A 10 -9.43 -3.41 -3.10
C ALA A 10 -9.00 -2.51 -1.93
N ILE A 11 -8.49 -3.09 -0.85
CA ILE A 11 -7.95 -2.34 0.29
C ILE A 11 -6.74 -1.50 -0.15
N ASN A 12 -5.79 -2.10 -0.86
CA ASN A 12 -4.59 -1.41 -1.34
C ASN A 12 -4.93 -0.26 -2.28
N ILE A 13 -5.82 -0.49 -3.26
CA ILE A 13 -6.28 0.56 -4.17
C ILE A 13 -7.02 1.66 -3.42
N TYR A 14 -7.87 1.33 -2.43
CA TYR A 14 -8.56 2.33 -1.62
C TYR A 14 -7.58 3.23 -0.86
N PHE A 15 -6.62 2.66 -0.13
CA PHE A 15 -5.61 3.45 0.58
C PHE A 15 -4.71 4.23 -0.37
N GLY A 16 -4.28 3.61 -1.47
CA GLY A 16 -3.46 4.26 -2.48
C GLY A 16 -4.19 5.44 -3.13
N MET A 17 -5.46 5.26 -3.50
CA MET A 17 -6.30 6.31 -4.09
C MET A 17 -6.56 7.44 -3.09
N LYS A 18 -6.88 7.13 -1.83
CA LYS A 18 -7.04 8.15 -0.80
C LYS A 18 -5.78 9.00 -0.64
N ASN A 19 -4.61 8.37 -0.58
CA ASN A 19 -3.33 9.08 -0.50
C ASN A 19 -3.03 9.86 -1.78
N PHE A 20 -3.34 9.32 -2.96
CA PHE A 20 -3.18 10.01 -4.24
C PHE A 20 -4.02 11.29 -4.28
N LEU A 21 -5.29 11.21 -3.89
CA LEU A 21 -6.17 12.37 -3.81
C LEU A 21 -5.69 13.39 -2.77
N ASN A 22 -5.03 12.95 -1.69
CA ASN A 22 -4.35 13.85 -0.77
C ASN A 22 -3.14 14.55 -1.40
N VAL A 23 -2.35 13.85 -2.21
CA VAL A 23 -1.16 14.41 -2.88
C VAL A 23 -1.54 15.51 -3.88
N ILE A 24 -2.65 15.34 -4.60
CA ILE A 24 -3.17 16.35 -5.53
C ILE A 24 -4.06 17.41 -4.85
N ASN A 25 -4.09 17.45 -3.52
CA ASN A 25 -4.86 18.40 -2.70
C ASN A 25 -6.39 18.37 -2.89
N VAL A 26 -6.94 17.29 -3.45
CA VAL A 26 -8.39 17.07 -3.56
C VAL A 26 -8.97 16.65 -2.20
N LEU A 27 -8.27 15.75 -1.50
CA LEU A 27 -8.49 15.45 -0.09
C LEU A 27 -7.38 16.14 0.72
N GLN A 28 -7.69 16.61 1.93
CA GLN A 28 -6.74 17.32 2.80
C GLN A 28 -6.84 16.77 4.24
N ASP A 29 -6.88 15.45 4.36
CA ASP A 29 -7.13 14.74 5.62
C ASP A 29 -5.94 13.90 6.11
N THR A 30 -4.83 13.90 5.37
CA THR A 30 -3.60 13.19 5.74
C THR A 30 -2.85 13.89 6.89
N LYS A 31 -2.36 13.09 7.85
CA LYS A 31 -1.47 13.54 8.94
C LYS A 31 0.01 13.48 8.56
N TYR A 32 0.32 12.91 7.39
CA TYR A 32 1.68 12.70 6.92
C TYR A 32 2.15 13.88 6.07
N SER A 33 3.47 14.02 5.94
CA SER A 33 4.05 15.00 5.01
C SER A 33 3.62 14.71 3.57
N GLN A 34 3.61 15.72 2.71
CA GLN A 34 3.21 15.56 1.30
C GLN A 34 4.08 14.52 0.56
N SER A 35 5.39 14.50 0.84
CA SER A 35 6.32 13.52 0.25
C SER A 35 6.02 12.10 0.73
N SER A 36 5.81 11.89 2.03
CA SER A 36 5.42 10.59 2.58
C SER A 36 4.10 10.11 2.00
N THR A 37 3.11 11.00 1.89
CA THR A 37 1.80 10.69 1.31
C THR A 37 1.93 10.27 -0.15
N ALA A 38 2.82 10.91 -0.93
CA ALA A 38 3.10 10.52 -2.31
C ALA A 38 3.73 9.13 -2.43
N VAL A 39 4.68 8.81 -1.54
CA VAL A 39 5.27 7.46 -1.49
C VAL A 39 4.19 6.42 -1.18
N PHE A 40 3.35 6.65 -0.16
CA PHE A 40 2.26 5.73 0.16
C PHE A 40 1.26 5.57 -0.98
N ALA A 41 0.90 6.67 -1.67
CA ALA A 41 0.01 6.62 -2.82
C ALA A 41 0.55 5.68 -3.90
N VAL A 42 1.80 5.89 -4.33
CA VAL A 42 2.45 5.09 -5.37
C VAL A 42 2.59 3.63 -4.94
N LEU A 43 2.99 3.38 -3.69
CA LEU A 43 3.27 2.04 -3.20
C LEU A 43 1.99 1.20 -3.09
N PHE A 44 0.93 1.76 -2.52
CA PHE A 44 -0.36 1.07 -2.39
C PHE A 44 -1.11 0.93 -3.72
N LEU A 45 -1.18 1.98 -4.56
CA LEU A 45 -1.79 1.88 -5.89
C LEU A 45 -1.00 0.94 -6.81
N GLY A 46 0.33 1.09 -6.84
CA GLY A 46 1.19 0.30 -7.71
C GLY A 46 1.13 -1.18 -7.38
N MET A 47 1.20 -1.54 -6.10
CA MET A 47 1.12 -2.94 -5.66
C MET A 47 -0.30 -3.51 -5.82
N GLY A 48 -1.35 -2.73 -5.55
CA GLY A 48 -2.74 -3.18 -5.76
C GLY A 48 -3.11 -3.38 -7.23
N ILE A 49 -2.70 -2.48 -8.12
CA ILE A 49 -2.91 -2.64 -9.57
C ILE A 49 -2.02 -3.77 -10.12
N GLY A 50 -0.75 -3.83 -9.70
CA GLY A 50 0.18 -4.88 -10.09
C GLY A 50 -0.28 -6.27 -9.65
N GLY A 51 -0.85 -6.39 -8.46
CA GLY A 51 -1.37 -7.66 -7.94
C GLY A 51 -2.58 -8.13 -8.72
N LEU A 52 -3.51 -7.22 -9.07
CA LEU A 52 -4.62 -7.53 -9.98
C LEU A 52 -4.15 -7.97 -11.37
N TYR A 53 -3.14 -7.30 -11.93
CA TYR A 53 -2.57 -7.66 -13.24
C TYR A 53 -1.98 -9.08 -13.22
N LEU A 54 -1.15 -9.39 -12.22
CA LEU A 54 -0.55 -10.72 -12.08
C LEU A 54 -1.60 -11.82 -11.87
N PHE A 55 -2.67 -11.49 -11.14
CA PHE A 55 -3.75 -12.41 -10.86
C PHE A 55 -4.65 -12.67 -12.10
N HIS A 56 -5.04 -11.63 -12.83
CA HIS A 56 -5.96 -11.76 -13.98
C HIS A 56 -5.27 -12.12 -15.29
N ILE A 57 -4.07 -11.59 -15.55
CA ILE A 57 -3.39 -11.74 -16.84
C ILE A 57 -2.37 -12.88 -16.79
N GLN A 58 -1.56 -12.96 -15.73
CA GLN A 58 -0.53 -14.00 -15.62
C GLN A 58 -0.99 -15.23 -14.84
N HIS A 59 -2.21 -15.21 -14.29
CA HIS A 59 -2.80 -16.29 -13.48
C HIS A 59 -1.90 -16.78 -12.34
N ASN A 60 -1.02 -15.91 -11.83
CA ASN A 60 -0.05 -16.26 -10.79
C ASN A 60 -0.50 -15.74 -9.42
N SER A 61 -1.42 -16.48 -8.80
CA SER A 61 -2.02 -16.12 -7.51
C SER A 61 -1.02 -16.03 -6.36
N LYS A 62 0.07 -16.81 -6.40
CA LYS A 62 1.09 -16.80 -5.34
C LYS A 62 1.86 -15.48 -5.39
N LEU A 63 2.32 -15.08 -6.57
CA LEU A 63 3.08 -13.83 -6.72
C LEU A 63 2.19 -12.60 -6.50
N ALA A 64 0.93 -12.65 -6.95
CA ALA A 64 -0.06 -11.62 -6.64
C ALA A 64 -0.23 -11.44 -5.13
N LEU A 65 -0.40 -12.52 -4.35
CA LEU A 65 -0.49 -12.43 -2.88
C LEU A 65 0.73 -11.79 -2.23
N TRP A 66 1.94 -12.17 -2.67
CA TRP A 66 3.17 -11.57 -2.14
C TRP A 66 3.27 -10.07 -2.46
N LEU A 67 2.85 -9.67 -3.65
CA LEU A 67 2.83 -8.27 -4.04
C LEU A 67 1.81 -7.48 -3.22
N GLU A 68 0.59 -8.00 -3.04
CA GLU A 68 -0.47 -7.36 -2.27
C GLU A 68 -0.12 -7.21 -0.78
N LEU A 69 0.70 -8.12 -0.23
CA LEU A 69 1.20 -8.04 1.15
C LEU A 69 2.42 -7.11 1.29
N GLY A 70 3.12 -6.82 0.20
CA GLY A 70 4.34 -6.00 0.19
C GLY A 70 4.22 -4.65 0.91
N PRO A 71 3.20 -3.82 0.62
CA PRO A 71 3.00 -2.53 1.29
C PRO A 71 2.85 -2.66 2.81
N TRP A 72 2.14 -3.70 3.26
CA TRP A 72 1.86 -3.94 4.68
C TRP A 72 3.10 -4.40 5.43
N VAL A 73 3.88 -5.30 4.82
CA VAL A 73 5.14 -5.77 5.40
C VAL A 73 6.13 -4.62 5.51
N LEU A 74 6.25 -3.78 4.47
CA LEU A 74 7.09 -2.58 4.51
C LEU A 74 6.64 -1.60 5.60
N ALA A 75 5.33 -1.33 5.70
CA ALA A 75 4.79 -0.47 6.75
C ALA A 75 5.10 -1.00 8.15
N LEU A 76 4.93 -2.32 8.37
CA LEU A 76 5.26 -2.97 9.64
C LEU A 76 6.75 -2.84 9.96
N LEU A 77 7.64 -3.08 8.99
CA LEU A 77 9.09 -2.97 9.18
C LEU A 77 9.52 -1.55 9.54
N VAL A 78 8.95 -0.54 8.87
CA VAL A 78 9.21 0.87 9.19
C VAL A 78 8.75 1.20 10.60
N LEU A 79 7.59 0.69 11.02
CA LEU A 79 7.03 0.95 12.34
C LEU A 79 7.87 0.30 13.45
N LEU A 80 8.30 -0.95 13.24
CA LEU A 80 9.21 -1.66 14.14
C LEU A 80 10.58 -0.97 14.24
N PHE A 81 11.15 -0.57 13.10
CA PHE A 81 12.41 0.17 13.08
C PHE A 81 12.30 1.50 13.81
N THR A 82 11.20 2.22 13.60
CA THR A 82 10.92 3.47 14.29
C THR A 82 10.80 3.24 15.80
N MET A 83 10.10 2.20 16.25
CA MET A 83 10.03 1.86 17.68
C MET A 83 11.40 1.51 18.28
N ALA A 84 12.24 0.78 17.55
CA ALA A 84 13.57 0.38 18.01
C ALA A 84 14.57 1.55 18.07
N THR A 85 14.41 2.55 17.21
CA THR A 85 15.34 3.70 17.10
C THR A 85 14.82 4.96 17.78
N SER A 86 13.52 5.05 18.06
CA SER A 86 12.91 6.17 18.76
C SER A 86 13.34 6.15 20.22
N LYS A 87 14.18 7.11 20.61
CA LYS A 87 14.41 7.42 22.02
C LYS A 87 13.16 8.10 22.55
N TYR A 88 12.37 7.38 23.34
CA TYR A 88 11.36 7.98 24.22
C TYR A 88 12.12 8.73 25.31
N ASN A 89 12.45 10.00 25.05
CA ASN A 89 12.89 10.97 26.05
C ASN A 89 11.67 11.73 26.55
#